data_AF-A0A3B9BIE3-F1
#
_entry.id   AF-A0A3B9BIE3-F1
#
_cell.length_a   1.000
_cell.length_b   1.000
_cell.length_c   1.000
_cell.angle_alpha   90.00
_cell.angle_beta   90.00
_cell.angle_gamma   90.00
#
_symmetry.space_group_name_H-M   'P 1'
#
loop_
_entity.id
_entity.type
_entity.pdbx_description
1 polymer ?
#
loop_
_entity_poly.entity_id
_entity_poly.type
_entity_poly.pdbx_seq_one_letter_code
_entity_poly.pdbx_strand_id
1 'polypeptide(L)'
;ARRTREAMLMAEAAGYDVVIIETVGVGQSETEVANMVDMFVLLLSPGGGDELQGIKRGIMELADLVIVNKADGDFAAAAGRAAAEHQAALHLMRPKSRNWQVPVLKTSALTGLGMAEVWETIQSYRDALGGEAGELAERRAEQARAWMWSEVHDGLVEMLHADPKIAARAPVLEQAVKAGTLPAGEAAAELLHLFRDGYGNGQNTPD
;
A
#
# COMPACT_ATOMS: atom_id res chain seq x y z
N ALA A 1 -6.55 -3.53 -3.69
CA ALA A 1 -6.66 -3.58 -2.20
C ALA A 1 -7.86 -4.34 -1.60
N ARG A 2 -9.14 -4.05 -1.95
CA ARG A 2 -10.35 -4.45 -1.17
C ARG A 2 -10.38 -5.89 -0.66
N ARG A 3 -10.30 -6.88 -1.55
CA ARG A 3 -10.34 -8.32 -1.20
C ARG A 3 -9.21 -8.75 -0.25
N THR A 4 -8.03 -8.16 -0.39
CA THR A 4 -6.87 -8.45 0.48
C THR A 4 -7.14 -8.00 1.91
N ARG A 5 -7.78 -6.84 2.09
CA ARG A 5 -8.14 -6.32 3.43
C ARG A 5 -9.23 -7.15 4.09
N GLU A 6 -10.24 -7.58 3.33
CA GLU A 6 -11.26 -8.50 3.85
C GLU A 6 -10.65 -9.83 4.30
N ALA A 7 -9.73 -10.39 3.51
CA ALA A 7 -9.02 -11.60 3.88
C ALA A 7 -8.16 -11.41 5.15
N MET A 8 -7.51 -10.26 5.29
CA MET A 8 -6.76 -9.90 6.51
C MET A 8 -7.68 -9.87 7.73
N LEU A 9 -8.82 -9.19 7.66
CA LEU A 9 -9.78 -9.15 8.78
C LEU A 9 -10.33 -10.55 9.12
N MET A 10 -10.57 -11.39 8.11
CA MET A 10 -10.98 -12.78 8.34
C MET A 10 -9.90 -13.59 9.04
N ALA A 11 -8.62 -13.39 8.69
CA ALA A 11 -7.51 -14.05 9.36
C ALA A 11 -7.40 -13.61 10.83
N GLU A 12 -7.50 -12.31 11.10
CA GLU A 12 -7.50 -11.78 12.47
C GLU A 12 -8.69 -12.34 13.28
N ALA A 13 -9.90 -12.34 12.71
CA ALA A 13 -11.09 -12.88 13.36
C ALA A 13 -11.01 -14.40 13.59
N ALA A 14 -10.26 -15.12 12.75
CA ALA A 14 -9.98 -16.54 12.94
C ALA A 14 -8.91 -16.83 14.01
N GLY A 15 -8.32 -15.80 14.61
CA GLY A 15 -7.36 -15.93 15.71
C GLY A 15 -5.90 -16.06 15.26
N TYR A 16 -5.58 -15.75 14.00
CA TYR A 16 -4.19 -15.61 13.58
C TYR A 16 -3.58 -14.34 14.19
N ASP A 17 -2.41 -14.48 14.81
CA ASP A 17 -1.68 -13.41 15.48
C ASP A 17 -0.67 -12.71 14.55
N VAL A 18 -0.35 -13.34 13.41
CA VAL A 18 0.55 -12.83 12.39
C VAL A 18 -0.08 -12.99 11.01
N VAL A 19 -0.23 -11.88 10.28
CA VAL A 19 -0.70 -11.87 8.89
C VAL A 19 0.39 -11.26 8.01
N ILE A 20 0.83 -12.01 6.99
CA ILE A 20 1.83 -11.56 6.02
C ILE A 20 1.11 -11.27 4.71
N ILE A 21 1.30 -10.05 4.19
CA ILE A 21 0.75 -9.62 2.90
C ILE A 21 1.91 -9.47 1.91
N GLU A 22 1.91 -10.30 0.87
CA GLU A 22 2.90 -10.26 -0.21
C GLU A 22 2.31 -9.59 -1.46
N THR A 23 3.09 -8.73 -2.11
CA THR A 23 2.74 -8.19 -3.43
C THR A 23 3.24 -9.11 -4.55
N VAL A 24 2.46 -9.23 -5.63
CA VAL A 24 2.88 -9.95 -6.84
C VAL A 24 3.22 -8.93 -7.93
N GLY A 25 4.51 -8.79 -8.26
CA GLY A 25 5.00 -7.98 -9.39
C GLY A 25 5.17 -6.47 -9.11
N VAL A 26 5.48 -5.72 -10.18
CA VAL A 26 5.73 -4.26 -10.16
C VAL A 26 4.45 -3.47 -10.47
N GLY A 27 4.04 -2.57 -9.57
CA GLY A 27 2.75 -1.86 -9.70
C GLY A 27 2.67 -0.52 -8.96
N GLN A 28 1.44 -0.12 -8.64
CA GLN A 28 1.08 0.89 -7.62
C GLN A 28 0.59 0.20 -6.33
N SER A 29 0.81 -1.11 -6.24
CA SER A 29 0.33 -1.98 -5.16
C SER A 29 1.13 -1.80 -3.87
N GLU A 30 2.33 -1.24 -3.93
CA GLU A 30 3.24 -1.13 -2.81
C GLU A 30 2.77 -0.07 -1.81
N THR A 31 2.29 1.09 -2.28
CA THR A 31 1.66 2.11 -1.43
C THR A 31 0.35 1.60 -0.84
N GLU A 32 -0.45 0.84 -1.61
CA GLU A 32 -1.67 0.22 -1.09
C GLU A 32 -1.36 -0.74 0.06
N VAL A 33 -0.33 -1.58 -0.10
CA VAL A 33 0.10 -2.54 0.93
C VAL A 33 0.70 -1.84 2.14
N ALA A 34 1.54 -0.82 1.96
CA ALA A 34 2.04 -0.01 3.08
C ALA A 34 0.91 0.63 3.90
N ASN A 35 -0.21 0.97 3.26
CA ASN A 35 -1.39 1.53 3.91
C ASN A 35 -2.39 0.47 4.46
N MET A 36 -1.99 -0.80 4.58
CA MET A 36 -2.79 -1.84 5.21
C MET A 36 -2.02 -2.70 6.23
N VAL A 37 -0.70 -2.51 6.36
CA VAL A 37 0.15 -3.27 7.28
C VAL A 37 0.71 -2.37 8.37
N ASP A 38 1.10 -2.96 9.49
CA ASP A 38 1.84 -2.26 10.54
C ASP A 38 3.28 -1.96 10.15
N MET A 39 3.91 -2.91 9.44
CA MET A 39 5.32 -2.89 9.08
C MET A 39 5.48 -3.30 7.61
N PHE A 40 6.14 -2.44 6.84
CA PHE A 40 6.46 -2.74 5.44
C PHE A 40 7.90 -3.23 5.29
N VAL A 41 8.08 -4.47 4.82
CA VAL A 41 9.40 -5.09 4.63
C VAL A 41 9.76 -5.09 3.15
N LEU A 42 10.91 -4.49 2.82
CA LEU A 42 11.44 -4.47 1.45
C LEU A 42 12.51 -5.56 1.28
N LEU A 43 12.26 -6.51 0.36
CA LEU A 43 13.19 -7.59 0.04
C LEU A 43 13.99 -7.28 -1.23
N LEU A 44 15.31 -7.33 -1.14
CA LEU A 44 16.26 -7.04 -2.20
C LEU A 44 17.14 -8.27 -2.49
N SER A 45 17.65 -8.38 -3.72
CA SER A 45 18.63 -9.39 -4.11
C SER A 45 19.97 -8.70 -4.45
N PRO A 46 21.11 -9.31 -4.13
CA PRO A 46 22.44 -8.75 -4.38
C PRO A 46 22.85 -8.85 -5.85
N GLY A 47 23.40 -7.76 -6.38
CA GLY A 47 24.00 -7.73 -7.72
C GLY A 47 23.00 -7.53 -8.85
N GLY A 48 21.77 -7.11 -8.55
CA GLY A 48 20.72 -6.77 -9.50
C GLY A 48 20.95 -5.44 -10.23
N GLY A 49 22.19 -5.06 -10.53
CA GLY A 49 22.64 -4.10 -11.58
C GLY A 49 22.02 -2.68 -11.68
N ASP A 50 20.96 -2.39 -10.93
CA ASP A 50 20.07 -1.24 -11.09
C ASP A 50 19.47 -0.85 -9.71
N GLU A 51 20.09 -1.30 -8.61
CA GLU A 51 19.49 -1.34 -7.27
C GLU A 51 19.18 0.04 -6.69
N LEU A 52 19.83 1.11 -7.17
CA LEU A 52 19.50 2.48 -6.77
C LEU A 52 18.64 3.25 -7.80
N GLN A 53 18.59 2.81 -9.06
CA GLN A 53 17.81 3.45 -10.13
C GLN A 53 16.44 2.80 -10.33
N GLY A 54 16.32 1.49 -10.07
CA GLY A 54 15.10 0.69 -10.16
C GLY A 54 14.30 0.55 -8.85
N ILE A 55 14.95 0.68 -7.69
CA ILE A 55 14.22 0.94 -6.45
C ILE A 55 13.76 2.39 -6.52
N LYS A 56 12.53 2.60 -7.02
CA LYS A 56 11.87 3.92 -7.05
C LYS A 56 12.08 4.56 -5.67
N ARG A 57 12.67 5.76 -5.59
CA ARG A 57 12.84 6.50 -4.31
C ARG A 57 11.62 6.37 -3.38
N GLY A 58 10.42 6.35 -3.97
CA GLY A 58 9.16 6.17 -3.24
C GLY A 58 8.99 4.85 -2.46
N ILE A 59 9.56 3.70 -2.87
CA ILE A 59 9.35 2.44 -2.12
C ILE A 59 10.31 2.32 -0.92
N MET A 60 11.53 2.85 -1.02
CA MET A 60 12.44 2.93 0.14
C MET A 60 11.85 3.82 1.23
N GLU A 61 11.13 4.88 0.85
CA GLU A 61 10.43 5.77 1.78
C GLU A 61 9.29 5.05 2.53
N LEU A 62 8.80 3.94 2.01
CA LEU A 62 7.76 3.13 2.66
C LEU A 62 8.35 2.08 3.61
N ALA A 63 9.60 1.66 3.43
CA ALA A 63 10.19 0.56 4.18
C ALA A 63 10.39 0.87 5.68
N ASP A 64 10.01 -0.08 6.51
CA ASP A 64 10.29 -0.11 7.95
C ASP A 64 11.43 -1.09 8.29
N LEU A 65 11.72 -2.03 7.37
CA LEU A 65 12.86 -2.94 7.37
C LEU A 65 13.27 -3.23 5.92
N VAL A 66 14.57 -3.25 5.65
CA VAL A 66 15.10 -3.70 4.37
C VAL A 66 15.89 -4.99 4.59
N ILE A 67 15.68 -5.97 3.72
CA ILE A 67 16.36 -7.26 3.76
C ILE A 67 17.06 -7.47 2.43
N VAL A 68 18.38 -7.67 2.46
CA VAL A 68 19.17 -8.15 1.32
C VAL A 68 19.30 -9.67 1.43
N ASN A 69 18.45 -10.38 0.69
CA ASN A 69 18.40 -11.84 0.68
C ASN A 69 19.47 -12.45 -0.24
N LYS A 70 19.65 -13.77 -0.24
CA LYS A 70 20.70 -14.48 -1.00
C LYS A 70 22.14 -14.08 -0.59
N ALA A 71 22.33 -13.76 0.68
CA ALA A 71 23.63 -13.42 1.26
C ALA A 71 24.49 -14.67 1.55
N ASP A 72 24.59 -15.56 0.58
CA ASP A 72 25.27 -16.86 0.67
C ASP A 72 26.08 -17.16 -0.59
N GLY A 73 27.02 -18.10 -0.48
CA GLY A 73 27.91 -18.50 -1.57
C GLY A 73 28.63 -17.31 -2.22
N ASP A 74 28.64 -17.30 -3.56
CA ASP A 74 29.30 -16.26 -4.36
C ASP A 74 28.64 -14.87 -4.21
N PHE A 75 27.39 -14.82 -3.74
CA PHE A 75 26.64 -13.57 -3.57
C PHE A 75 26.87 -12.90 -2.20
N ALA A 76 27.50 -13.59 -1.24
CA ALA A 76 27.68 -13.07 0.13
C ALA A 76 28.42 -11.71 0.16
N ALA A 77 29.46 -11.55 -0.66
CA ALA A 77 30.20 -10.30 -0.75
C ALA A 77 29.38 -9.17 -1.42
N ALA A 78 28.58 -9.50 -2.43
CA ALA A 78 27.70 -8.54 -3.09
C ALA A 78 26.56 -8.08 -2.16
N ALA A 79 25.97 -8.99 -1.40
CA ALA A 79 24.98 -8.67 -0.37
C ALA A 79 25.54 -7.76 0.71
N GLY A 80 26.80 -7.96 1.10
CA GLY A 80 27.51 -7.06 2.01
C GLY A 80 27.57 -5.61 1.51
N ARG A 81 27.90 -5.42 0.22
CA ARG A 81 27.96 -4.09 -0.40
C ARG A 81 26.58 -3.45 -0.52
N ALA A 82 25.61 -4.18 -1.06
CA ALA A 82 24.24 -3.69 -1.21
C ALA A 82 23.64 -3.26 0.15
N ALA A 83 23.83 -4.08 1.19
CA ALA A 83 23.35 -3.73 2.53
C ALA A 83 23.97 -2.41 3.06
N ALA A 84 25.27 -2.22 2.86
CA ALA A 84 25.96 -1.00 3.25
C ALA A 84 25.49 0.23 2.45
N GLU A 85 25.27 0.08 1.14
CA GLU A 85 24.78 1.13 0.26
C GLU A 85 23.36 1.58 0.65
N HIS A 86 22.44 0.63 0.88
CA HIS A 86 21.08 0.95 1.32
C HIS A 86 21.04 1.53 2.74
N GLN A 87 21.89 1.05 3.66
CA GLN A 87 22.00 1.61 5.00
C GLN A 87 22.46 3.07 4.96
N ALA A 88 23.44 3.38 4.11
CA ALA A 88 23.91 4.75 3.90
C ALA A 88 22.82 5.64 3.27
N ALA A 89 22.08 5.13 2.28
CA ALA A 89 20.98 5.86 1.66
C ALA A 89 19.86 6.18 2.65
N LEU A 90 19.42 5.21 3.46
CA LEU A 90 18.41 5.40 4.50
C LEU A 90 18.83 6.43 5.55
N HIS A 91 20.12 6.51 5.87
CA HIS A 91 20.64 7.49 6.83
C HIS A 91 20.55 8.94 6.32
N LEU A 92 20.52 9.14 5.00
CA LEU A 92 20.34 10.45 4.37
C LEU A 92 18.85 10.85 4.23
N MET A 93 17.94 9.90 4.44
CA MET A 93 16.50 10.13 4.33
C MET A 93 15.93 10.65 5.64
N ARG A 94 14.82 11.39 5.55
CA ARG A 94 14.10 11.82 6.75
C ARG A 94 13.43 10.59 7.40
N PRO A 95 13.63 10.35 8.71
CA PRO A 95 12.98 9.24 9.39
C PRO A 95 11.44 9.37 9.35
N LYS A 96 10.75 8.24 9.10
CA LYS A 96 9.28 8.15 9.16
C LYS A 96 8.76 8.31 10.60
N SER A 97 9.54 7.84 11.56
CA SER A 97 9.25 7.89 12.99
C SER A 97 10.47 8.43 13.72
N ARG A 98 10.23 9.08 14.86
CA ARG A 98 11.30 9.45 15.79
C ARG A 98 11.78 8.26 16.62
N ASN A 99 10.96 7.22 16.71
CA ASN A 99 11.18 6.04 17.53
C ASN A 99 11.72 4.85 16.73
N TRP A 100 11.92 5.00 15.41
CA TRP A 100 12.40 3.91 14.57
C TRP A 100 13.38 4.38 13.50
N GLN A 101 14.53 3.72 13.46
CA GLN A 101 15.50 3.82 12.38
C GLN A 101 15.45 2.53 11.58
N VAL A 102 15.19 2.65 10.27
CA VAL A 102 15.04 1.51 9.37
C VAL A 102 16.36 0.71 9.30
N PRO A 103 16.39 -0.55 9.77
CA PRO A 103 17.57 -1.39 9.66
C PRO A 103 17.64 -2.04 8.28
N VAL A 104 18.88 -2.36 7.85
CA VAL A 104 19.16 -3.18 6.67
C VAL A 104 19.81 -4.48 7.11
N LEU A 105 19.11 -5.59 6.94
CA LEU A 105 19.58 -6.93 7.32
C LEU A 105 20.02 -7.73 6.11
N LYS A 106 20.94 -8.67 6.31
CA LYS A 106 21.33 -9.65 5.30
C LYS A 106 20.77 -11.01 5.66
N THR A 107 20.18 -11.68 4.70
CA THR A 107 19.59 -13.01 4.92
C THR A 107 19.92 -13.97 3.80
N SER A 108 19.76 -15.25 4.09
CA SER A 108 19.69 -16.29 3.07
C SER A 108 18.50 -17.18 3.41
N ALA A 109 17.41 -17.02 2.66
CA ALA A 109 16.25 -17.89 2.79
C ALA A 109 16.59 -19.37 2.49
N LEU A 110 17.65 -19.61 1.70
CA LEU A 110 18.11 -20.96 1.35
C LEU A 110 18.79 -21.66 2.54
N THR A 111 19.63 -20.93 3.28
CA THR A 111 20.42 -21.50 4.39
C THR A 111 19.85 -21.22 5.78
N GLY A 112 18.87 -20.30 5.87
CA GLY A 112 18.28 -19.82 7.11
C GLY A 112 19.05 -18.68 7.78
N LEU A 113 20.16 -18.20 7.18
CA LEU A 113 20.96 -17.09 7.70
C LEU A 113 20.09 -15.83 7.92
N GLY A 114 20.19 -15.23 9.10
CA GLY A 114 19.56 -13.94 9.43
C GLY A 114 18.04 -14.00 9.66
N MET A 115 17.39 -15.15 9.50
CA MET A 115 15.92 -15.26 9.65
C MET A 115 15.43 -15.02 11.08
N ALA A 116 16.20 -15.45 12.09
CA ALA A 116 15.88 -15.16 13.49
C ALA A 116 15.98 -13.66 13.81
N GLU A 117 17.05 -13.01 13.32
CA GLU A 117 17.27 -11.57 13.49
C GLU A 117 16.18 -10.73 12.82
N VAL A 118 15.66 -11.17 11.65
CA VAL A 118 14.49 -10.55 11.02
C VAL A 118 13.28 -10.59 11.95
N TRP A 119 12.99 -11.73 12.56
CA TRP A 119 11.84 -11.86 13.46
C TRP A 119 12.02 -11.00 14.73
N GLU A 120 13.20 -11.02 15.34
CA GLU A 120 13.54 -10.15 16.48
C GLU A 120 13.37 -8.67 16.13
N THR A 121 13.75 -8.27 14.92
CA THR A 121 13.60 -6.90 14.43
C THR A 121 12.13 -6.51 14.26
N ILE A 122 11.30 -7.42 13.76
CA ILE A 122 9.84 -7.22 13.65
C ILE A 122 9.22 -7.02 15.05
N GLN A 123 9.63 -7.82 16.04
CA GLN A 123 9.16 -7.66 17.41
C GLN A 123 9.62 -6.33 18.02
N SER A 124 10.88 -5.97 17.82
CA SER A 124 11.44 -4.68 18.26
C SER A 124 10.69 -3.48 17.64
N TYR A 125 10.34 -3.56 16.36
CA TYR A 125 9.51 -2.55 15.69
C TYR A 125 8.15 -2.42 16.36
N ARG A 126 7.47 -3.55 16.57
CA ARG A 126 6.16 -3.58 17.21
C ARG A 126 6.21 -2.96 18.60
N ASP A 127 7.24 -3.26 19.38
CA ASP A 127 7.36 -2.77 20.75
C ASP A 127 7.74 -1.27 20.77
N ALA A 128 8.63 -0.83 19.88
CA ALA A 128 9.06 0.57 19.77
C ALA A 128 7.94 1.52 19.34
N LEU A 129 7.08 1.10 18.41
CA LEU A 129 5.97 1.93 17.93
C LEU A 129 4.63 1.64 18.64
N GLY A 130 4.46 0.44 19.19
CA GLY A 130 3.22 0.00 19.84
C GLY A 130 3.22 0.15 21.36
N GLY A 131 4.39 0.34 21.99
CA GLY A 131 4.52 0.60 23.42
C GLY A 131 4.03 1.99 23.81
N GLU A 132 4.75 2.68 24.70
CA GLU A 132 4.34 4.01 25.19
C GLU A 132 4.20 5.07 24.08
N ALA A 133 4.86 4.89 22.94
CA ALA A 133 4.77 5.78 21.80
C ALA A 133 3.38 5.82 21.15
N GLY A 134 2.62 4.72 21.19
CA GLY A 134 1.25 4.63 20.64
C GLY A 134 1.12 4.81 19.12
N GLU A 135 2.22 4.94 18.39
CA GLU A 135 2.24 5.23 16.95
C GLU A 135 1.52 4.16 16.12
N LEU A 136 1.61 2.88 16.48
CA LEU A 136 0.90 1.82 15.72
C LEU A 136 -0.61 1.98 15.82
N ALA A 137 -1.14 2.34 16.99
CA ALA A 137 -2.57 2.54 17.17
C ALA A 137 -3.07 3.74 16.35
N GLU A 138 -2.32 4.84 16.35
CA GLU A 138 -2.63 6.02 15.53
C GLU A 138 -2.58 5.69 14.04
N ARG A 139 -1.54 4.98 13.58
CA ARG A 139 -1.40 4.54 12.19
C ARG A 139 -2.57 3.65 11.75
N ARG A 140 -2.96 2.67 12.57
CA ARG A 140 -4.11 1.80 12.29
C ARG A 140 -5.41 2.60 12.21
N ALA A 141 -5.61 3.58 13.09
CA ALA A 141 -6.80 4.45 13.05
C ALA A 141 -6.85 5.28 11.77
N GLU A 142 -5.71 5.83 11.35
CA GLU A 142 -5.58 6.58 10.09
C GLU A 142 -5.79 5.69 8.86
N GLN A 143 -5.24 4.48 8.86
CA GLN A 143 -5.47 3.48 7.82
C GLN A 143 -6.95 3.08 7.74
N ALA A 144 -7.63 2.88 8.89
CA ALA A 144 -9.06 2.58 8.94
C ALA A 144 -9.91 3.74 8.41
N ARG A 145 -9.57 4.99 8.76
CA ARG A 145 -10.23 6.18 8.20
C ARG A 145 -10.06 6.27 6.69
N ALA A 146 -8.83 6.10 6.21
CA ALA A 146 -8.53 6.13 4.77
C ALA A 146 -9.29 5.02 4.03
N TRP A 147 -9.40 3.84 4.64
CA TRP A 147 -10.16 2.73 4.09
C TRP A 147 -11.66 3.04 4.00
N MET A 148 -12.27 3.53 5.07
CA MET A 148 -13.69 3.92 5.05
C MET A 148 -14.00 4.84 3.85
N TRP A 149 -13.15 5.84 3.60
CA TRP A 149 -13.32 6.74 2.45
C TRP A 149 -13.09 6.07 1.10
N SER A 150 -12.17 5.10 1.01
CA SER A 150 -11.98 4.29 -0.20
C SER A 150 -13.23 3.46 -0.52
N GLU A 151 -13.87 2.83 0.47
CA GLU A 151 -15.11 2.07 0.25
C GLU A 151 -16.26 2.97 -0.18
N VAL A 152 -16.38 4.16 0.40
CA VAL A 152 -17.37 5.15 -0.02
C VAL A 152 -17.13 5.56 -1.47
N HIS A 153 -15.88 5.87 -1.84
CA HIS A 153 -15.53 6.24 -3.21
C HIS A 153 -15.88 5.12 -4.20
N ASP A 154 -15.40 3.90 -3.94
CA ASP A 154 -15.59 2.76 -4.84
C ASP A 154 -17.07 2.40 -4.96
N GLY A 155 -17.80 2.42 -3.85
CA GLY A 155 -19.24 2.20 -3.83
C GLY A 155 -20.02 3.26 -4.62
N LEU A 156 -19.67 4.54 -4.49
CA LEU A 156 -20.29 5.62 -5.27
C LEU A 156 -20.01 5.48 -6.77
N VAL A 157 -18.79 5.11 -7.16
CA VAL A 157 -18.43 4.89 -8.57
C VAL A 157 -19.18 3.68 -9.13
N GLU A 158 -19.31 2.60 -8.36
CA GLU A 158 -20.08 1.41 -8.76
C GLU A 158 -21.56 1.76 -8.94
N MET A 159 -22.15 2.49 -7.98
CA MET A 159 -23.53 2.98 -8.07
C MET A 159 -23.75 3.89 -9.28
N LEU A 160 -22.79 4.78 -9.57
CA LEU A 160 -22.82 5.68 -10.72
C LEU A 160 -22.85 4.89 -12.04
N HIS A 161 -21.95 3.92 -12.21
CA HIS A 161 -21.91 3.10 -13.42
C HIS A 161 -23.12 2.17 -13.58
N ALA A 162 -23.73 1.74 -12.46
CA ALA A 162 -24.93 0.90 -12.48
C ALA A 162 -26.22 1.66 -12.78
N ASP A 163 -26.24 3.00 -12.68
CA ASP A 163 -27.42 3.81 -12.96
C ASP A 163 -27.80 3.74 -14.46
N PRO A 164 -29.03 3.32 -14.83
CA PRO A 164 -29.42 3.17 -16.23
C PRO A 164 -29.34 4.46 -17.05
N LYS A 165 -29.58 5.63 -16.44
CA LYS A 165 -29.49 6.93 -17.13
C LYS A 165 -28.03 7.25 -17.44
N ILE A 166 -27.14 6.96 -16.49
CA ILE A 166 -25.69 7.12 -16.67
C ILE A 166 -25.17 6.14 -17.72
N ALA A 167 -25.54 4.86 -17.63
CA ALA A 167 -25.15 3.85 -18.61
C ALA A 167 -25.58 4.21 -20.04
N ALA A 168 -26.74 4.86 -20.20
CA ALA A 168 -27.21 5.36 -21.49
C ALA A 168 -26.46 6.62 -21.97
N ARG A 169 -26.10 7.53 -21.06
CA ARG A 169 -25.54 8.84 -21.40
C ARG A 169 -24.01 8.85 -21.51
N ALA A 170 -23.32 8.10 -20.66
CA ALA A 170 -21.85 8.09 -20.56
C ALA A 170 -21.15 7.80 -21.90
N PRO A 171 -21.56 6.83 -22.73
CA PRO A 171 -20.88 6.56 -24.00
C PRO A 171 -20.91 7.76 -24.96
N VAL A 172 -21.98 8.56 -24.95
CA VAL A 172 -22.11 9.75 -25.80
C VAL A 172 -21.16 10.85 -25.33
N LEU A 173 -21.10 11.08 -24.01
CA LEU A 173 -20.21 12.09 -23.42
C LEU A 173 -18.74 11.71 -23.58
N GLU A 174 -18.39 10.43 -23.38
CA GLU A 174 -17.03 9.94 -23.61
C GLU A 174 -16.57 10.14 -25.06
N GLN A 175 -17.46 9.91 -26.04
CA GLN A 175 -17.15 10.17 -27.45
C GLN A 175 -16.93 11.67 -27.71
N ALA A 176 -17.78 12.54 -27.15
CA ALA A 176 -17.65 13.98 -27.30
C ALA A 176 -16.34 14.52 -26.67
N VAL A 177 -15.93 13.97 -25.52
CA VAL A 177 -14.65 14.28 -24.86
C VAL A 177 -13.46 13.79 -25.70
N LYS A 178 -13.50 12.54 -26.17
CA LYS A 178 -12.44 11.98 -27.04
C LYS A 178 -12.29 12.75 -28.35
N ALA A 179 -13.39 13.27 -28.89
CA ALA A 179 -13.39 14.10 -30.10
C ALA A 179 -12.96 15.56 -29.84
N GLY A 180 -12.75 15.97 -28.58
CA GLY A 180 -12.41 17.35 -28.21
C GLY A 180 -13.56 18.35 -28.37
N THR A 181 -14.79 17.86 -28.54
CA THR A 181 -15.99 18.70 -28.75
C THR A 181 -16.70 19.07 -27.45
N LEU A 182 -16.35 18.42 -26.34
CA LEU A 182 -16.84 18.72 -25.00
C LEU A 182 -15.69 18.60 -23.99
N PRO A 183 -15.44 19.60 -23.14
CA PRO A 183 -14.44 19.50 -22.09
C PRO A 183 -14.76 18.39 -21.08
N ALA A 184 -13.73 17.68 -20.59
CA ALA A 184 -13.90 16.56 -19.66
C ALA A 184 -14.60 16.97 -18.34
N GLY A 185 -14.33 18.18 -17.85
CA GLY A 185 -14.99 18.71 -16.65
C GLY A 185 -16.49 18.95 -16.82
N GLU A 186 -16.92 19.39 -18.00
CA GLU A 186 -18.35 19.59 -18.31
C GLU A 186 -19.08 18.26 -18.45
N ALA A 187 -18.48 17.30 -19.16
CA ALA A 187 -19.01 15.94 -19.26
C ALA A 187 -19.17 15.28 -17.87
N ALA A 188 -18.17 15.43 -17.00
CA ALA A 188 -18.23 14.91 -15.63
C ALA A 188 -19.34 15.58 -14.80
N ALA A 189 -19.48 16.91 -14.90
CA ALA A 189 -20.54 17.64 -14.20
C ALA A 189 -21.94 17.20 -14.65
N GLU A 190 -22.13 16.93 -15.95
CA GLU A 190 -23.39 16.41 -16.49
C GLU A 190 -23.73 15.03 -15.91
N LEU A 191 -22.76 14.10 -15.90
CA LEU A 191 -22.93 12.78 -15.29
C LEU A 191 -23.28 12.87 -13.80
N LEU A 192 -22.59 13.71 -13.04
CA LEU A 192 -22.87 13.92 -11.62
C LEU A 192 -24.26 14.51 -11.38
N HIS A 193 -24.71 15.42 -12.24
CA HIS A 193 -26.05 16.00 -12.15
C HIS A 193 -27.13 14.95 -12.40
N LEU A 194 -26.99 14.17 -13.48
CA LEU A 194 -27.93 13.10 -13.83
C LEU A 194 -28.04 12.05 -12.71
N PHE A 195 -26.91 11.70 -12.09
CA PHE A 195 -26.88 10.77 -10.96
C PHE A 195 -27.59 11.35 -9.73
N ARG A 196 -27.31 12.60 -9.36
CA ARG A 196 -27.94 13.27 -8.21
C ARG A 196 -29.46 13.36 -8.35
N ASP A 197 -29.95 13.68 -9.54
CA ASP A 197 -31.39 13.84 -9.80
C ASP A 197 -32.17 12.51 -9.70
N GLY A 198 -31.47 11.38 -9.85
CA GLY A 198 -32.01 10.04 -9.60
C GLY A 198 -32.18 9.71 -8.11
N TYR A 199 -31.30 10.20 -7.24
CA TYR A 199 -31.31 9.92 -5.80
C TYR A 199 -32.05 10.99 -4.97
N GLY A 200 -32.16 12.23 -5.45
CA GLY A 200 -32.79 13.34 -4.73
C GLY A 200 -34.33 13.31 -4.65
N ASN A 201 -35.00 12.44 -5.41
CA ASN A 201 -36.47 12.41 -5.52
C ASN A 201 -37.11 11.10 -5.02
N GLY A 202 -36.39 10.25 -4.27
CA GLY A 202 -36.72 8.83 -4.12
C GLY A 202 -36.83 8.23 -2.71
N GLN A 203 -36.91 9.01 -1.63
CA GLN A 203 -37.30 8.50 -0.30
C GLN A 203 -38.32 9.42 0.38
N ASN A 204 -39.59 9.27 0.00
CA ASN A 204 -40.69 9.47 0.93
C ASN A 204 -40.58 8.35 1.99
N THR A 205 -40.36 8.73 3.23
CA THR A 205 -40.57 7.88 4.42
C THR A 205 -41.98 7.30 4.41
N PRO A 206 -42.17 5.98 4.56
CA PRO A 206 -43.41 5.44 5.09
C PRO A 206 -43.43 5.64 6.61
N ASP A 207 -44.59 6.05 7.12
CA ASP A 207 -44.94 6.21 8.54
C ASP A 207 -44.58 5.00 9.43
#